data_AF-A0A679FJD9-F1
#
_entry.id   AF-A0A679FJD9-F1
#
_cell.length_a   1.000
_cell.length_b   1.000
_cell.length_c   1.000
_cell.angle_alpha   90.00
_cell.angle_beta   90.00
_cell.angle_gamma   90.00
#
_symmetry.space_group_name_H-M   'P 1'
#
loop_
_entity.id
_entity.type
_entity.pdbx_description
1 polymer ?
#
loop_
_entity_poly.entity_id
_entity_poly.type
_entity_poly.pdbx_seq_one_letter_code
_entity_poly.pdbx_strand_id
1 'polypeptide(L)'
;MKGMRTKASIVCIGGAKSILDLGLTIEYLETHGVPVLGYQTDVLPAFYSRTSPFRVDYRLDSAKEIAAFIETKWALGLAGGIVVANPVPPEDELEESYITAIIEQALKEAEEKRIIGKAVTPFLLDRVKTFTEGKSLQANIALVKNNAALAADLACELS
;
A
#
# COMPACT_ATOMS: atom_id res chain seq x y z
N MET A 1 -0.23 25.93 3.01
CA MET A 1 -0.15 24.51 2.60
C MET A 1 1.30 24.05 2.55
N LYS A 2 1.77 23.32 3.57
CA LYS A 2 3.04 22.58 3.52
C LYS A 2 2.72 21.24 2.85
N GLY A 3 2.98 21.11 1.56
CA GLY A 3 2.91 19.81 0.88
C GLY A 3 3.87 18.79 1.50
N MET A 4 3.75 17.53 1.11
CA MET A 4 4.63 16.43 1.53
C MET A 4 6.04 16.64 0.94
N ARG A 5 6.83 17.51 1.58
CA ARG A 5 8.10 18.08 1.09
C ARG A 5 9.32 17.21 1.40
N THR A 6 9.24 15.91 1.17
CA THR A 6 10.45 15.06 1.22
C THR A 6 11.06 15.01 -0.17
N LYS A 7 12.36 15.30 -0.30
CA LYS A 7 13.02 15.50 -1.61
C LYS A 7 13.10 14.24 -2.49
N ALA A 8 12.83 13.06 -1.95
CA ALA A 8 12.61 11.82 -2.68
C ALA A 8 12.11 10.77 -1.69
N SER A 9 10.85 10.39 -1.74
CA SER A 9 10.37 9.19 -1.03
C SER A 9 9.67 8.32 -2.04
N ILE A 10 10.33 7.23 -2.42
CA ILE A 10 9.72 6.12 -3.15
C ILE A 10 9.30 5.13 -2.07
N VAL A 11 8.01 4.79 -2.01
CA VAL A 11 7.52 3.81 -1.04
C VAL A 11 6.88 2.67 -1.82
N CYS A 12 7.49 1.49 -1.76
CA CYS A 12 6.88 0.25 -2.23
C CYS A 12 5.91 -0.25 -1.16
N ILE A 13 4.63 -0.33 -1.50
CA ILE A 13 3.57 -0.76 -0.59
C ILE A 13 2.64 -1.77 -1.28
N GLY A 14 2.03 -2.67 -0.53
CA GLY A 14 0.86 -3.44 -1.01
C GLY A 14 -0.43 -2.64 -1.05
N GLY A 15 -0.35 -1.31 -1.13
CA GLY A 15 -1.44 -0.36 -0.88
C GLY A 15 -1.47 0.17 0.55
N ALA A 16 -2.52 0.92 0.89
CA ALA A 16 -2.71 1.35 2.28
C ALA A 16 -3.04 0.13 3.15
N LYS A 17 -2.71 0.18 4.45
CA LYS A 17 -3.12 -0.91 5.36
C LYS A 17 -4.63 -1.11 5.21
N SER A 18 -5.08 -2.36 5.07
CA SER A 18 -6.48 -2.71 4.81
C SER A 18 -7.48 -2.20 5.85
N ILE A 19 -7.00 -1.75 7.00
CA ILE A 19 -7.76 -1.06 8.06
C ILE A 19 -8.10 0.41 7.75
N LEU A 20 -7.64 0.93 6.61
CA LEU A 20 -7.80 2.31 6.16
C LEU A 20 -8.77 2.38 4.98
N ASP A 21 -9.34 3.57 4.76
CA ASP A 21 -10.17 3.84 3.60
C ASP A 21 -9.29 4.09 2.36
N LEU A 22 -9.30 3.14 1.42
CA LEU A 22 -8.49 3.21 0.20
C LEU A 22 -8.96 4.31 -0.76
N GLY A 23 -10.27 4.56 -0.83
CA GLY A 23 -10.83 5.59 -1.71
C GLY A 23 -10.39 6.98 -1.27
N LEU A 24 -10.58 7.29 0.02
CA LEU A 24 -10.10 8.56 0.59
C LEU A 24 -8.57 8.69 0.52
N THR A 25 -7.85 7.57 0.57
CA THR A 25 -6.38 7.59 0.44
C THR A 25 -5.96 8.02 -0.97
N ILE A 26 -6.56 7.46 -2.03
CA ILE A 26 -6.23 7.85 -3.41
C ILE A 26 -6.59 9.31 -3.67
N GLU A 27 -7.80 9.74 -3.30
CA GLU A 27 -8.24 11.14 -3.44
C GLU A 27 -7.26 12.10 -2.75
N TYR A 28 -6.76 11.73 -1.56
CA TYR A 28 -5.78 12.52 -0.84
C TYR A 28 -4.43 12.58 -1.55
N LEU A 29 -3.95 11.46 -2.10
CA LEU A 29 -2.68 11.39 -2.84
C LEU A 29 -2.76 12.20 -4.13
N GLU A 30 -3.87 12.09 -4.87
CA GLU A 30 -4.16 12.86 -6.09
C GLU A 30 -4.15 14.37 -5.78
N THR A 31 -4.88 14.79 -4.75
CA THR A 31 -4.95 16.20 -4.31
C THR A 31 -3.57 16.78 -3.99
N HIS A 32 -2.62 15.95 -3.55
CA HIS A 32 -1.26 16.36 -3.19
C HIS A 32 -0.24 16.12 -4.31
N GLY A 33 -0.67 15.66 -5.49
CA GLY A 33 0.20 15.41 -6.64
C GLY A 33 1.19 14.26 -6.42
N VAL A 34 0.82 13.27 -5.60
CA VAL A 34 1.63 12.07 -5.35
C VAL A 34 1.12 10.95 -6.25
N PRO A 35 1.85 10.60 -7.32
CA PRO A 35 1.39 9.57 -8.24
C PRO A 35 1.48 8.19 -7.59
N VAL A 36 0.51 7.34 -7.94
CA VAL A 36 0.40 5.94 -7.54
C VAL A 36 0.64 5.07 -8.78
N LEU A 37 1.76 4.35 -8.76
CA LEU A 37 2.18 3.46 -9.85
C LEU A 37 1.90 2.01 -9.45
N GLY A 38 1.12 1.28 -10.23
CA GLY A 38 0.92 -0.16 -10.02
C GLY A 38 2.03 -0.97 -10.67
N TYR A 39 2.76 -1.75 -9.89
CA TYR A 39 3.73 -2.71 -10.42
C TYR A 39 2.99 -3.95 -10.92
N GLN A 40 2.94 -4.11 -12.25
CA GLN A 40 2.25 -5.21 -12.94
C GLN A 40 0.74 -5.32 -12.62
N THR A 41 0.12 -4.21 -12.21
CA THR A 41 -1.29 -4.14 -11.84
C THR A 41 -1.91 -2.82 -12.26
N ASP A 42 -3.20 -2.86 -12.64
CA ASP A 42 -4.03 -1.70 -12.99
C ASP A 42 -4.87 -1.19 -11.81
N VAL A 43 -4.83 -1.91 -10.69
CA VAL A 43 -5.61 -1.62 -9.49
C VAL A 43 -4.70 -1.42 -8.28
N LEU A 44 -5.17 -0.60 -7.33
CA LEU A 44 -4.50 -0.43 -6.05
C LEU A 44 -4.73 -1.71 -5.22
N PRO A 45 -3.70 -2.48 -4.85
CA PRO A 45 -3.83 -3.63 -3.96
C PRO A 45 -4.31 -3.20 -2.56
N ALA A 46 -5.03 -4.07 -1.87
CA ALA A 46 -5.64 -3.82 -0.57
C ALA A 46 -4.86 -4.48 0.59
N PHE A 47 -3.53 -4.38 0.54
CA PHE A 47 -2.58 -4.95 1.49
C PHE A 47 -2.55 -6.49 1.52
N TYR A 48 -3.61 -7.13 2.02
CA TYR A 48 -3.73 -8.59 2.07
C TYR A 48 -4.32 -9.19 0.79
N SER A 49 -5.01 -8.38 -0.01
CA SER A 49 -5.62 -8.78 -1.27
C SER A 49 -4.92 -8.07 -2.43
N ARG A 50 -4.77 -8.78 -3.54
CA ARG A 50 -4.09 -8.26 -4.74
C ARG A 50 -4.95 -7.25 -5.48
N THR A 51 -6.26 -7.32 -5.30
CA THR A 51 -7.24 -6.44 -5.95
C THR A 51 -7.92 -5.50 -4.95
N SER A 52 -8.50 -4.44 -5.51
CA SER A 52 -9.49 -3.59 -4.86
C SER A 52 -10.33 -2.93 -5.97
N PRO A 53 -11.45 -2.25 -5.66
CA PRO A 53 -12.23 -1.52 -6.66
C PRO A 53 -11.55 -0.24 -7.15
N PHE A 54 -10.37 0.10 -6.63
CA PHE A 54 -9.68 1.35 -6.92
C PHE A 54 -8.56 1.17 -7.95
N ARG A 55 -8.44 2.11 -8.89
CA ARG A 55 -7.39 2.10 -9.93
C ARG A 55 -6.14 2.84 -9.46
N VAL A 56 -4.98 2.43 -9.98
CA VAL A 56 -3.75 3.25 -9.92
C VAL A 56 -3.73 4.25 -11.07
N ASP A 57 -2.84 5.24 -11.01
CA ASP A 57 -2.68 6.23 -12.09
C ASP A 57 -2.08 5.58 -13.34
N TYR A 58 -1.04 4.77 -13.14
CA TYR A 58 -0.30 4.13 -14.21
C TYR A 58 0.10 2.71 -13.79
N ARG A 59 -0.07 1.76 -14.71
CA ARG A 59 0.54 0.44 -14.61
C ARG A 59 1.92 0.47 -15.28
N LEU A 60 2.92 -0.05 -14.59
CA LEU A 60 4.28 -0.24 -15.10
C LEU A 60 4.71 -1.68 -14.80
N ASP A 61 5.33 -2.35 -15.77
CA ASP A 61 5.56 -3.80 -15.68
C ASP A 61 7.01 -4.15 -15.27
N SER A 62 7.90 -3.17 -15.16
CA SER A 62 9.31 -3.36 -14.78
C SER A 62 9.86 -2.28 -13.84
N ALA A 63 10.88 -2.63 -13.04
CA ALA A 63 11.60 -1.68 -12.19
C ALA A 63 12.24 -0.55 -13.02
N LYS A 64 12.75 -0.88 -14.21
CA LYS A 64 13.31 0.06 -15.17
C LYS A 64 12.30 1.12 -15.63
N GLU A 65 11.07 0.72 -15.94
CA GLU A 65 10.00 1.66 -16.31
C GLU A 65 9.65 2.62 -15.16
N ILE A 66 9.58 2.09 -13.94
CA ILE A 66 9.34 2.89 -12.73
C ILE A 66 10.49 3.88 -12.52
N ALA A 67 11.75 3.44 -12.66
CA ALA A 67 12.93 4.32 -12.56
C ALA A 67 12.88 5.45 -13.60
N ALA A 68 12.61 5.14 -14.86
CA ALA A 68 12.46 6.13 -15.92
C ALA A 68 11.33 7.15 -15.63
N PHE A 69 10.21 6.69 -15.06
CA PHE A 69 9.13 7.59 -14.61
C PHE A 69 9.61 8.55 -13.51
N ILE A 70 10.30 8.02 -12.49
CA ILE A 70 10.84 8.80 -11.36
C ILE A 70 11.81 9.88 -11.87
N GLU A 71 12.78 9.49 -12.71
CA GLU A 71 13.76 10.41 -13.29
C GLU A 71 13.08 11.50 -14.13
N THR A 72 12.13 11.12 -14.98
CA THR A 72 11.37 12.07 -15.81
C THR A 72 10.61 13.07 -14.94
N LYS A 73 9.90 12.60 -13.91
CA LYS A 73 9.17 13.46 -12.97
C LYS A 73 10.09 14.51 -12.35
N TRP A 74 11.26 14.10 -11.86
CA TRP A 74 12.20 15.01 -11.20
C TRP A 74 12.95 15.92 -12.19
N ALA A 75 13.25 15.45 -13.40
CA ALA A 75 13.83 16.27 -14.47
C ALA A 75 12.89 17.41 -14.91
N LEU A 76 11.57 17.19 -14.85
CA LEU A 76 10.54 18.21 -15.07
C LEU A 76 10.37 19.19 -13.89
N GLY A 77 11.15 19.05 -12.82
CA GLY A 77 11.07 19.90 -11.63
C GLY A 77 9.88 19.59 -10.72
N LEU A 78 9.15 18.49 -10.96
CA LEU A 78 8.03 18.07 -10.13
C LEU A 78 8.56 17.39 -8.86
N ALA A 79 8.75 18.18 -7.80
CA ALA A 79 9.17 17.66 -6.50
C ALA A 79 8.13 16.72 -5.85
N GLY A 80 8.55 15.97 -4.83
CA GLY A 80 7.66 15.10 -4.06
C GLY A 80 7.84 13.61 -4.36
N GLY A 81 7.26 12.79 -3.48
CA GLY A 81 7.36 11.34 -3.50
C GLY A 81 6.48 10.65 -4.54
N ILE A 82 6.63 9.33 -4.60
CA ILE A 82 5.89 8.42 -5.48
C ILE A 82 5.51 7.19 -4.65
N VAL A 83 4.30 6.69 -4.85
CA VAL A 83 3.83 5.42 -4.29
C VAL A 83 3.95 4.35 -5.37
N VAL A 84 4.67 3.27 -5.07
CA VAL A 84 4.73 2.09 -5.94
C VAL A 84 3.89 1.00 -5.27
N ALA A 85 2.75 0.71 -5.86
CA ALA A 85 1.80 -0.28 -5.41
C ALA A 85 2.17 -1.66 -5.96
N ASN A 86 2.69 -2.53 -5.10
CA ASN A 86 3.16 -3.87 -5.42
C ASN A 86 2.28 -4.92 -4.70
N PRO A 87 1.42 -5.65 -5.42
CA PRO A 87 0.52 -6.63 -4.81
C PRO A 87 1.24 -7.68 -3.96
N VAL A 88 0.57 -8.21 -2.93
CA VAL A 88 1.04 -9.39 -2.19
C VAL A 88 1.25 -10.58 -3.15
N PRO A 89 2.24 -11.47 -2.93
CA PRO A 89 2.39 -12.66 -3.76
C PRO A 89 1.10 -13.48 -3.84
N PRO A 90 0.75 -14.09 -4.99
CA PRO A 90 -0.48 -14.86 -5.18
C PRO A 90 -0.70 -15.96 -4.14
N GLU A 91 0.37 -16.63 -3.73
CA GLU A 91 0.37 -17.71 -2.74
C GLU A 91 0.05 -17.25 -1.31
N ASP A 92 0.24 -15.96 -1.03
CA ASP A 92 0.05 -15.33 0.28
C ASP A 92 -1.19 -14.42 0.31
N GLU A 93 -1.95 -14.37 -0.78
CA GLU A 93 -3.17 -13.58 -0.90
C GLU A 93 -4.26 -14.10 0.05
N LEU A 94 -4.92 -13.16 0.73
CA LEU A 94 -6.19 -13.39 1.39
C LEU A 94 -7.32 -12.82 0.52
N GLU A 95 -8.37 -13.61 0.37
CA GLU A 95 -9.56 -13.21 -0.37
C GLU A 95 -10.18 -11.93 0.23
N GLU A 96 -10.58 -11.01 -0.64
CA GLU A 96 -10.99 -9.65 -0.26
C GLU A 96 -12.22 -9.65 0.67
N SER A 97 -13.25 -10.45 0.36
CA SER A 97 -14.46 -10.52 1.18
C SER A 97 -14.19 -11.13 2.57
N TYR A 98 -13.32 -12.14 2.64
CA TYR A 98 -12.89 -12.79 3.88
C TYR A 98 -12.16 -11.80 4.79
N ILE A 99 -11.17 -11.08 4.28
CA ILE A 99 -10.39 -10.15 5.11
C ILE A 99 -11.18 -8.90 5.47
N THR A 100 -12.05 -8.43 4.58
CA THR A 100 -12.93 -7.28 4.82
C THR A 100 -13.89 -7.57 5.98
N ALA A 101 -14.55 -8.72 5.99
CA ALA A 101 -15.44 -9.12 7.08
C ALA A 101 -14.72 -9.17 8.44
N ILE A 102 -13.47 -9.66 8.45
CA ILE A 102 -12.64 -9.70 9.66
C ILE A 102 -12.26 -8.29 10.13
N ILE A 103 -11.91 -7.39 9.22
CA ILE A 103 -11.56 -6.00 9.53
C ILE A 103 -12.77 -5.25 10.07
N GLU A 104 -13.95 -5.41 9.45
CA GLU A 104 -15.19 -4.83 9.94
C GLU A 104 -15.54 -5.30 11.34
N GLN A 105 -15.36 -6.59 11.63
CA GLN A 105 -15.53 -7.13 12.97
C GLN A 105 -14.54 -6.50 13.96
N ALA A 106 -13.27 -6.40 13.59
CA ALA A 106 -12.24 -5.78 14.43
C ALA A 106 -12.50 -4.28 14.69
N LEU A 107 -13.04 -3.56 13.70
CA LEU A 107 -13.42 -2.15 13.82
C LEU A 107 -14.59 -1.96 14.80
N LYS A 108 -15.63 -2.81 14.71
CA LYS A 108 -16.75 -2.80 15.67
C LYS A 108 -16.27 -3.03 17.10
N GLU A 109 -15.38 -4.01 17.31
CA GLU A 109 -14.82 -4.25 18.64
C GLU A 109 -13.94 -3.11 19.16
N ALA A 110 -13.21 -2.43 18.26
CA ALA A 110 -12.43 -1.25 18.62
C ALA A 110 -13.35 -0.11 19.10
N GLU A 111 -14.48 0.09 18.42
CA GLU A 111 -15.51 1.08 18.79
C GLU A 111 -16.16 0.76 20.13
N GLU A 112 -16.60 -0.49 20.34
CA GLU A 112 -17.21 -0.96 21.60
C GLU A 112 -16.25 -0.76 22.79
N LYS A 113 -14.96 -1.03 22.57
CA LYS A 113 -13.90 -0.86 23.58
C LYS A 113 -13.35 0.57 23.65
N ARG A 114 -13.86 1.49 22.83
CA ARG A 114 -13.44 2.89 22.74
C ARG A 114 -11.93 3.06 22.54
N ILE A 115 -11.33 2.20 21.71
CA ILE A 115 -9.93 2.31 21.32
C ILE A 115 -9.79 3.49 20.36
N ILE A 116 -8.93 4.46 20.70
CA ILE A 116 -8.79 5.70 19.93
C ILE A 116 -7.33 6.08 19.66
N GLY A 117 -7.14 6.93 18.66
CA GLY A 117 -5.83 7.48 18.29
C GLY A 117 -4.81 6.40 17.93
N LYS A 118 -3.57 6.56 18.40
CA LYS A 118 -2.46 5.65 18.09
C LYS A 118 -2.66 4.19 18.53
N ALA A 119 -3.64 3.92 19.40
CA ALA A 119 -3.93 2.57 19.88
C ALA A 119 -4.76 1.74 18.88
N VAL A 120 -5.44 2.38 17.93
CA VAL A 120 -6.33 1.71 16.97
C VAL A 120 -5.56 0.74 16.08
N THR A 121 -4.47 1.18 15.43
CA THR A 121 -3.74 0.33 14.49
C THR A 121 -3.13 -0.92 15.13
N PRO A 122 -2.41 -0.86 16.28
CA PRO A 122 -1.93 -2.07 16.93
C PRO A 122 -3.05 -3.02 17.33
N PHE A 123 -4.18 -2.50 17.83
CA PHE A 123 -5.34 -3.30 18.20
C PHE A 123 -5.94 -4.03 16.99
N LEU A 124 -6.18 -3.33 15.88
CA LEU A 124 -6.77 -3.91 14.68
C LEU A 124 -5.87 -5.00 14.08
N LEU A 125 -4.55 -4.76 14.01
CA LEU A 125 -3.61 -5.76 13.49
C LEU A 125 -3.56 -7.02 14.36
N ASP A 126 -3.64 -6.88 15.68
CA ASP A 126 -3.68 -8.03 16.59
C ASP A 126 -5.00 -8.82 16.45
N ARG A 127 -6.13 -8.13 16.32
CA ARG A 127 -7.43 -8.78 16.08
C ARG A 127 -7.48 -9.50 14.74
N VAL A 128 -7.03 -8.86 13.66
CA VAL A 128 -6.98 -9.47 12.33
C VAL A 128 -6.06 -10.70 12.35
N LYS A 129 -4.90 -10.63 13.02
CA LYS A 129 -4.02 -11.79 13.23
C LYS A 129 -4.75 -12.92 13.96
N THR A 130 -5.47 -12.61 15.03
CA THR A 130 -6.19 -13.60 15.84
C THR A 130 -7.29 -14.28 15.03
N PHE A 131 -8.14 -13.51 14.35
CA PHE A 131 -9.28 -14.04 13.57
C PHE A 131 -8.87 -14.78 12.30
N THR A 132 -7.67 -14.50 11.78
CA THR A 132 -7.10 -15.24 10.64
C THR A 132 -6.21 -16.40 11.07
N GLU A 133 -6.13 -16.72 12.37
CA GLU A 133 -5.26 -17.75 12.93
C GLU A 133 -3.78 -17.59 12.48
N GLY A 134 -3.34 -16.34 12.30
CA GLY A 134 -1.98 -16.00 11.87
C GLY A 134 -1.77 -15.88 10.36
N LYS A 135 -2.74 -16.21 9.50
CA LYS A 135 -2.58 -16.09 8.04
C LYS A 135 -2.31 -14.64 7.60
N SER A 136 -2.96 -13.65 8.22
CA SER A 136 -2.67 -12.24 7.91
C SER A 136 -1.24 -11.82 8.28
N LEU A 137 -0.65 -12.42 9.33
CA LEU A 137 0.75 -12.17 9.67
C LEU A 137 1.69 -12.77 8.62
N GLN A 138 1.39 -13.98 8.13
CA GLN A 138 2.15 -14.62 7.05
C GLN A 138 2.11 -13.76 5.78
N ALA A 139 0.92 -13.34 5.34
CA ALA A 139 0.73 -12.46 4.19
C ALA A 139 1.49 -11.13 4.34
N ASN A 140 1.45 -10.51 5.52
CA ASN A 140 2.20 -9.28 5.78
C ASN A 140 3.73 -9.48 5.68
N ILE A 141 4.25 -10.59 6.22
CA ILE A 141 5.68 -10.92 6.11
C ILE A 141 6.08 -11.12 4.64
N ALA A 142 5.28 -11.85 3.87
CA ALA A 142 5.52 -12.06 2.45
C ALA A 142 5.48 -10.75 1.66
N LEU A 143 4.48 -9.90 1.92
CA LEU A 143 4.37 -8.59 1.31
C LEU A 143 5.58 -7.70 1.61
N VAL A 144 6.05 -7.65 2.86
CA VAL A 144 7.24 -6.87 3.23
C VAL A 144 8.48 -7.36 2.46
N LYS A 145 8.67 -8.68 2.35
CA LYS A 145 9.78 -9.25 1.55
C LYS A 145 9.64 -8.90 0.07
N ASN A 146 8.44 -9.02 -0.49
CA ASN A 146 8.17 -8.68 -1.88
C ASN A 146 8.45 -7.20 -2.19
N ASN A 147 8.03 -6.30 -1.29
CA ASN A 147 8.31 -4.86 -1.38
C ASN A 147 9.80 -4.56 -1.27
N ALA A 148 10.52 -5.25 -0.38
CA ALA A 148 11.96 -5.07 -0.23
C ALA A 148 12.74 -5.51 -1.47
N ALA A 149 12.32 -6.60 -2.12
CA ALA A 149 12.92 -7.07 -3.37
C ALA A 149 12.73 -6.02 -4.49
N LEU A 150 11.48 -5.59 -4.74
CA LEU A 150 11.22 -4.56 -5.75
C LEU A 150 11.96 -3.25 -5.44
N ALA A 151 12.01 -2.83 -4.17
CA ALA A 151 12.73 -1.62 -3.78
C ALA A 151 14.24 -1.73 -4.04
N ALA A 152 14.82 -2.92 -3.87
CA ALA A 152 16.23 -3.16 -4.18
C ALA A 152 16.49 -3.08 -5.70
N ASP A 153 15.62 -3.71 -6.51
CA ASP A 153 15.72 -3.64 -7.97
C ASP A 153 15.60 -2.19 -8.46
N LEU A 154 14.63 -1.43 -7.93
CA LEU A 154 14.47 -0.01 -8.22
C LEU A 154 15.69 0.82 -7.84
N ALA A 155 16.32 0.52 -6.70
CA ALA A 155 17.53 1.23 -6.28
C ALA A 155 18.70 0.98 -7.25
N CYS A 156 18.83 -0.24 -7.78
CA CYS A 156 19.83 -0.57 -8.79
C CYS A 156 19.59 0.18 -10.12
N GLU A 157 18.33 0.30 -10.55
CA GLU A 157 17.98 1.02 -11.79
C GLU A 157 18.15 2.54 -11.68
N LEU A 158 18.09 3.10 -10.46
CA LEU A 158 18.25 4.54 -10.19
C LEU A 158 19.70 4.97 -9.87
N SER A 159 20.66 4.02 -9.91
CA SER A 159 22.06 4.24 -9.51
C SER A 159 22.94 4.78 -10.62
#